data_AF-A0A4V2A9G6-F1
#
_entry.id   AF-A0A4V2A9G6-F1
#
_cell.length_a   1.000
_cell.length_b   1.000
_cell.length_c   1.000
_cell.angle_alpha   90.00
_cell.angle_beta   90.00
_cell.angle_gamma   90.00
#
_symmetry.space_group_name_H-M   'P 1'
#
loop_
_entity.id
_entity.type
_entity.pdbx_description
1 polymer ?
#
loop_
_entity_poly.entity_id
_entity_poly.type
_entity_poly.pdbx_seq_one_letter_code
_entity_poly.pdbx_strand_id
1 'polypeptide(L)'
;MAARFQPGFIWLIPACVLLNFFFEVFITLLRLSRNVNRFAAISTLKVVLEIGIAVLLVKLFSESWYSRALGYFISGIIVAFFFFHYVIKQKYLTTVISASIIKKELLFGMAGLLLQTSIFFNSTSDKFFVMAWFGKDQVGLYSVAATFAAVQYIISSSLIQYLQPVLFKKYAENAGWKELRSIYFKFILAMVCVWALVVIGSYIAYNFFLKESYVNSIHYFFLLSIASLIWPITNMFLQPIIFLKRKKTIAYISIATILISSSINFVACKYFDVVLLAIGQIVINILVLAITLFFNKKHGDFR
;
A
#
# COMPACT_ATOMS: atom_id res chain seq x y z
N MET A 1 -13.49 27.65 -4.53
CA MET A 1 -12.20 28.19 -4.99
C MET A 1 -11.61 27.16 -5.96
N ALA A 2 -11.68 27.41 -7.26
CA ALA A 2 -11.17 26.49 -8.28
C ALA A 2 -9.66 26.38 -8.14
N ALA A 3 -9.13 25.16 -7.97
CA ALA A 3 -7.69 24.92 -7.93
C ALA A 3 -7.09 25.32 -9.28
N ARG A 4 -6.44 26.50 -9.35
CA ARG A 4 -5.62 26.88 -10.50
C ARG A 4 -4.46 25.90 -10.55
N PHE A 5 -4.47 25.01 -11.55
CA PHE A 5 -3.40 24.06 -11.80
C PHE A 5 -2.10 24.85 -12.05
N GLN A 6 -1.14 24.75 -11.13
CA GLN A 6 0.12 25.48 -11.26
C GLN A 6 0.98 24.85 -12.37
N PRO A 7 1.54 25.64 -13.30
CA PRO A 7 2.35 25.13 -14.41
C PRO A 7 3.54 24.26 -13.97
N GLY A 8 4.09 24.51 -12.77
CA GLY A 8 5.18 23.71 -12.20
C GLY A 8 4.84 22.23 -12.00
N PHE A 9 3.56 21.87 -11.85
CA PHE A 9 3.15 20.47 -11.70
C PHE A 9 3.34 19.63 -12.95
N ILE A 10 3.35 20.25 -14.14
CA ILE A 10 3.49 19.54 -15.43
C ILE A 10 4.84 18.80 -15.49
N TRP A 11 5.92 19.43 -15.01
CA TRP A 11 7.26 18.85 -15.05
C TRP A 11 7.66 18.15 -13.75
N LEU A 12 7.24 18.69 -12.61
CA LEU A 12 7.64 18.15 -11.30
C LEU A 12 7.04 16.76 -11.05
N ILE A 13 5.78 16.53 -11.44
CA ILE A 13 5.11 15.24 -11.21
C ILE A 13 5.80 14.10 -11.96
N PRO A 14 6.01 14.15 -13.30
CA PRO A 14 6.69 13.08 -14.02
C PRO A 14 8.10 12.81 -13.51
N ALA A 15 8.86 13.86 -13.17
CA ALA A 15 10.21 13.73 -12.66
C ALA A 15 10.23 13.03 -11.28
N CYS A 16 9.35 13.43 -10.37
CA CYS A 16 9.17 12.78 -9.07
C CYS A 16 8.74 11.31 -9.20
N VAL A 17 7.87 11.00 -10.16
CA VAL A 17 7.43 9.61 -10.43
C VAL A 17 8.60 8.76 -10.93
N LEU A 18 9.43 9.29 -11.84
CA LEU A 18 10.61 8.59 -12.35
C LEU A 18 11.63 8.31 -11.24
N LEU A 19 11.90 9.30 -10.38
CA LEU A 19 12.81 9.13 -9.24
C LEU A 19 12.27 8.09 -8.24
N ASN A 20 10.96 8.10 -8.00
CA ASN A 20 10.34 7.09 -7.16
C ASN A 20 10.44 5.68 -7.76
N PHE A 21 10.31 5.55 -9.08
CA PHE A 21 10.52 4.28 -9.76
C PHE A 21 11.93 3.73 -9.51
N PHE A 22 12.97 4.56 -9.60
CA PHE A 22 14.35 4.12 -9.29
C PHE A 22 14.49 3.67 -7.83
N PHE A 23 13.88 4.40 -6.90
CA PHE A 23 13.87 4.00 -5.48
C PHE A 23 13.20 2.63 -5.26
N GLU A 24 12.01 2.42 -5.82
CA GLU A 24 11.26 1.17 -5.68
C GLU A 24 12.02 -0.02 -6.27
N VAL A 25 12.64 0.16 -7.44
CA VAL A 25 13.49 -0.86 -8.05
C VAL A 25 14.71 -1.15 -7.17
N PHE A 26 15.37 -0.11 -6.65
CA PHE A 26 16.55 -0.27 -5.80
C PHE A 26 16.24 -1.09 -4.54
N ILE A 27 15.17 -0.71 -3.86
CA ILE A 27 14.69 -1.38 -2.65
C ILE A 27 14.32 -2.83 -2.93
N THR A 28 13.63 -3.09 -4.04
CA THR A 28 13.27 -4.44 -4.47
C THR A 28 14.51 -5.30 -4.72
N LEU A 29 15.54 -4.77 -5.39
CA LEU A 29 16.80 -5.48 -5.62
C LEU A 29 17.54 -5.80 -4.32
N LEU A 30 17.62 -4.84 -3.39
CA LEU A 30 18.25 -5.05 -2.08
C LEU A 30 17.54 -6.14 -1.29
N ARG A 31 16.20 -6.17 -1.33
CA ARG A 31 15.37 -7.20 -0.70
C ARG A 31 15.60 -8.59 -1.31
N LEU A 32 15.64 -8.69 -2.64
CA LEU A 32 15.94 -9.94 -3.34
C LEU A 32 17.35 -10.46 -3.01
N SER A 33 18.33 -9.56 -2.89
CA SER A 33 19.70 -9.91 -2.46
C SER A 33 19.85 -10.17 -0.95
N ARG A 34 18.77 -10.11 -0.16
CA ARG A 34 18.75 -10.26 1.32
C ARG A 34 19.69 -9.30 2.07
N ASN A 35 20.00 -8.14 1.49
CA ASN A 35 20.88 -7.14 2.10
C ASN A 35 20.09 -6.19 3.02
N VAL A 36 19.60 -6.72 4.14
CA VAL A 36 18.69 -6.03 5.06
C VAL A 36 19.26 -4.70 5.58
N ASN A 37 20.55 -4.67 5.93
CA ASN A 37 21.20 -3.46 6.46
C ASN A 37 21.21 -2.31 5.45
N ARG A 38 21.50 -2.61 4.16
CA ARG A 38 21.50 -1.59 3.10
C ARG A 38 20.08 -1.15 2.76
N PHE A 39 19.13 -2.08 2.75
CA PHE A 39 17.72 -1.76 2.60
C PHE A 39 17.25 -0.77 3.67
N ALA A 40 17.53 -1.05 4.94
CA ALA A 40 17.17 -0.18 6.05
C ALA A 40 17.87 1.18 5.96
N ALA A 41 19.19 1.20 5.73
CA ALA A 41 19.95 2.43 5.61
C ALA A 41 19.43 3.36 4.50
N ILE A 42 19.19 2.83 3.29
CA ILE A 42 18.69 3.63 2.16
C ILE A 42 17.25 4.10 2.38
N SER A 43 16.38 3.24 2.92
CA SER A 43 14.99 3.60 3.19
C SER A 43 14.88 4.70 4.25
N THR A 44 15.62 4.55 5.36
CA THR A 44 15.68 5.56 6.41
C THR A 44 16.33 6.85 5.91
N LEU A 45 17.42 6.76 5.13
CA LEU A 45 18.07 7.92 4.54
C LEU A 45 17.09 8.72 3.67
N LYS A 46 16.30 8.06 2.81
CA LYS A 46 15.30 8.74 1.98
C LYS A 46 14.30 9.51 2.85
N VAL A 47 13.73 8.85 3.87
CA VAL A 47 12.71 9.46 4.74
C VAL A 47 13.28 10.63 5.53
N VAL A 48 14.49 10.47 6.10
CA VAL A 48 15.17 11.54 6.85
C VAL A 48 15.48 12.73 5.96
N LEU A 49 15.97 12.51 4.74
CA LEU A 49 16.22 13.58 3.78
C LEU A 49 14.92 14.26 3.35
N GLU A 50 13.88 13.49 3.03
CA GLU A 50 12.58 14.02 2.60
C GLU A 50 11.96 14.92 3.67
N ILE A 51 11.91 14.45 4.92
CA ILE A 51 11.36 15.23 6.04
C ILE A 51 12.29 16.39 6.40
N GLY A 52 13.61 16.14 6.51
CA GLY A 52 14.59 17.15 6.90
C GLY A 52 14.63 18.33 5.94
N ILE A 53 14.69 18.05 4.62
CA ILE A 53 14.67 19.08 3.58
C ILE A 53 13.32 19.80 3.58
N ALA A 54 12.20 19.08 3.69
CA ALA A 54 10.89 19.72 3.75
C ALA A 54 10.77 20.69 4.93
N VAL A 55 11.21 20.31 6.13
CA VAL A 55 11.19 21.18 7.32
C VAL A 55 12.09 22.41 7.14
N LEU A 56 13.30 22.22 6.60
CA LEU A 56 14.22 23.32 6.32
C LEU A 56 13.62 24.31 5.31
N LEU A 57 13.02 23.81 4.23
CA LEU A 57 12.42 24.64 3.20
C LEU A 57 11.16 25.36 3.68
N VAL A 58 10.31 24.72 4.49
CA VAL A 58 9.13 25.38 5.08
C VAL A 58 9.52 26.58 5.96
N LYS A 59 10.67 26.50 6.66
CA LYS A 59 11.17 27.60 7.47
C LYS A 59 11.73 28.76 6.63
N LEU A 60 12.22 28.48 5.42
CA LEU A 60 12.87 29.46 4.54
C LEU A 60 11.90 30.10 3.54
N PHE A 61 11.00 29.31 2.97
CA PHE A 61 10.00 29.70 1.98
C PHE A 61 8.63 29.37 2.58
N SER A 62 7.89 30.39 3.00
CA SER A 62 6.59 30.30 3.70
C SER A 62 5.48 29.54 2.95
N GLU A 63 5.78 28.94 1.78
CA GLU A 63 4.89 28.05 1.04
C GLU A 63 5.05 26.59 1.48
N SER A 64 4.05 26.08 2.19
CA SER A 64 4.06 24.74 2.79
C SER A 64 4.01 23.60 1.77
N TRP A 65 3.26 23.75 0.68
CA TRP A 65 3.06 22.70 -0.31
C TRP A 65 4.28 22.50 -1.22
N TYR A 66 4.88 23.60 -1.69
CA TYR A 66 6.01 23.58 -2.63
C TYR A 66 7.27 23.01 -1.95
N SER A 67 7.51 23.40 -0.70
CA SER A 67 8.60 22.90 0.13
C SER A 67 8.57 21.37 0.30
N ARG A 68 7.38 20.78 0.46
CA ARG A 68 7.20 19.32 0.54
C ARG A 68 7.50 18.63 -0.79
N ALA A 69 7.03 19.20 -1.89
CA ALA A 69 7.28 18.65 -3.22
C ALA A 69 8.77 18.69 -3.60
N LEU A 70 9.47 19.77 -3.24
CA LEU A 70 10.92 19.88 -3.42
C LEU A 70 11.71 18.92 -2.53
N GLY A 71 11.32 18.75 -1.26
CA GLY A 71 11.94 17.76 -0.38
C GLY A 71 11.86 16.33 -0.93
N TYR A 72 10.71 15.98 -1.49
CA TYR A 72 10.51 14.70 -2.19
C TYR A 72 11.40 14.58 -3.43
N PHE A 73 11.49 15.64 -4.25
CA PHE A 73 12.31 15.65 -5.45
C PHE A 73 13.81 15.49 -5.15
N ILE A 74 14.35 16.29 -4.23
CA ILE A 74 15.77 16.29 -3.88
C ILE A 74 16.19 14.97 -3.23
N SER A 75 15.38 14.45 -2.30
CA SER A 75 15.64 13.13 -1.70
C SER A 75 15.63 12.02 -2.75
N GLY A 76 14.72 12.09 -3.73
CA GLY A 76 14.67 11.17 -4.86
C GLY A 76 15.96 11.18 -5.71
N ILE A 77 16.52 12.36 -6.01
CA ILE A 77 17.78 12.50 -6.75
C ILE A 77 18.93 11.81 -6.02
N ILE A 78 19.07 12.08 -4.72
CA ILE A 78 20.15 11.52 -3.90
C ILE A 78 20.08 9.99 -3.90
N VAL A 79 18.88 9.43 -3.74
CA VAL A 79 18.70 7.97 -3.73
C VAL A 79 18.88 7.36 -5.12
N ALA A 80 18.46 8.05 -6.18
CA ALA A 80 18.71 7.63 -7.55
C ALA A 80 20.22 7.53 -7.86
N PHE A 81 21.03 8.46 -7.34
CA PHE A 81 22.49 8.38 -7.47
C PHE A 81 23.05 7.09 -6.83
N PHE A 82 22.63 6.76 -5.60
CA PHE A 82 23.03 5.51 -4.94
C PHE A 82 22.56 4.26 -5.70
N PHE A 83 21.36 4.31 -6.30
CA PHE A 83 20.83 3.23 -7.13
C PHE A 83 21.73 2.96 -8.36
N PHE A 84 22.06 4.00 -9.13
CA PHE A 84 22.92 3.84 -10.31
C PHE A 84 24.31 3.32 -9.93
N HIS A 85 24.90 3.84 -8.86
CA HIS A 85 26.17 3.32 -8.33
C HIS A 85 26.09 1.82 -8.02
N TYR A 86 25.00 1.37 -7.38
CA TYR A 86 24.79 -0.04 -7.04
C TYR A 86 24.62 -0.94 -8.28
N VAL A 87 23.81 -0.50 -9.25
CA VAL A 87 23.52 -1.27 -10.48
C VAL A 87 24.77 -1.47 -11.33
N ILE A 88 25.58 -0.42 -11.48
CA ILE A 88 26.86 -0.48 -12.22
C ILE A 88 27.82 -1.45 -11.53
N LYS A 89 27.96 -1.36 -10.20
CA LYS A 89 28.87 -2.22 -9.43
C LYS A 89 28.50 -3.70 -9.51
N GLN A 90 27.21 -4.02 -9.54
CA GLN A 90 26.70 -5.39 -9.56
C GLN A 90 26.53 -5.97 -10.97
N LYS A 91 26.85 -5.20 -12.03
CA LYS A 91 26.74 -5.61 -13.44
C LYS A 91 25.36 -6.15 -13.82
N TYR A 92 24.28 -5.60 -13.26
CA TYR A 92 22.91 -5.98 -13.63
C TYR A 92 22.48 -5.50 -15.04
N LEU A 93 23.30 -4.68 -15.70
CA LEU A 93 23.02 -4.19 -17.05
C LEU A 93 23.38 -5.25 -18.08
N THR A 94 22.36 -5.87 -18.69
CA THR A 94 22.52 -6.78 -19.82
C THR A 94 22.30 -6.04 -21.15
N THR A 95 23.14 -6.29 -22.15
CA THR A 95 23.08 -5.66 -23.47
C THR A 95 22.09 -6.33 -24.43
N VAL A 96 21.50 -7.46 -24.06
CA VAL A 96 20.62 -8.25 -24.93
C VAL A 96 19.16 -7.86 -24.68
N ILE A 97 18.58 -7.12 -25.62
CA ILE A 97 17.16 -6.73 -25.59
C ILE A 97 16.38 -7.67 -26.50
N SER A 98 15.45 -8.44 -25.94
CA SER A 98 14.52 -9.24 -26.75
C SER A 98 13.09 -8.69 -26.67
N ALA A 99 12.51 -8.39 -27.84
CA ALA A 99 11.17 -7.83 -27.94
C ALA A 99 10.09 -8.77 -27.37
N SER A 100 10.31 -10.09 -27.44
CA SER A 100 9.42 -11.10 -26.89
C SER A 100 9.32 -11.03 -25.35
N ILE A 101 10.43 -10.80 -24.66
CA ILE A 101 10.45 -10.64 -23.20
C ILE A 101 9.76 -9.33 -22.82
N ILE A 102 10.07 -8.22 -23.51
CA ILE A 102 9.43 -6.92 -23.25
C ILE A 102 7.91 -7.04 -23.36
N LYS A 103 7.38 -7.65 -24.43
CA LYS A 103 5.94 -7.79 -24.62
C LYS A 103 5.28 -8.62 -23.51
N LYS A 104 5.94 -9.70 -23.05
CA LYS A 104 5.44 -10.55 -21.96
C LYS A 104 5.43 -9.80 -20.62
N GLU A 105 6.53 -9.12 -20.30
CA GLU A 105 6.66 -8.34 -19.06
C GLU A 105 5.75 -7.11 -19.06
N LEU A 106 5.56 -6.44 -20.20
CA LEU A 106 4.62 -5.32 -20.32
C LEU A 106 3.17 -5.76 -20.05
N LEU A 107 2.76 -6.92 -20.57
CA LEU A 107 1.43 -7.48 -20.31
C LEU A 107 1.25 -7.87 -18.83
N PHE A 108 2.29 -8.34 -18.16
CA PHE A 108 2.27 -8.62 -16.73
C PHE A 108 2.23 -7.31 -15.91
N GLY A 109 3.07 -6.33 -16.28
CA GLY A 109 3.11 -5.01 -15.69
C GLY A 109 1.77 -4.29 -15.80
N MET A 110 1.06 -4.41 -16.91
CA MET A 110 -0.28 -3.85 -17.08
C MET A 110 -1.31 -4.44 -16.10
N ALA A 111 -1.26 -5.76 -15.86
CA ALA A 111 -2.08 -6.38 -14.83
C ALA A 111 -1.67 -5.95 -13.41
N GLY A 112 -0.37 -5.75 -13.17
CA GLY A 112 0.14 -5.20 -11.92
C GLY A 112 -0.29 -3.75 -11.68
N LEU A 113 -0.27 -2.91 -12.72
CA LEU A 113 -0.80 -1.53 -12.65
C LEU A 113 -2.28 -1.54 -12.30
N LEU A 114 -3.07 -2.42 -12.92
CA LEU A 114 -4.48 -2.56 -12.61
C LEU A 114 -4.71 -2.99 -11.14
N LEU A 115 -3.86 -3.88 -10.63
CA LEU A 115 -3.88 -4.27 -9.22
C LEU A 115 -3.58 -3.07 -8.32
N GLN A 116 -2.52 -2.30 -8.58
CA GLN A 116 -2.20 -1.11 -7.79
C GLN A 116 -3.31 -0.05 -7.84
N THR A 117 -3.93 0.14 -9.00
CA THR A 117 -5.12 0.99 -9.12
C THR A 117 -6.27 0.48 -8.26
N SER A 118 -6.52 -0.83 -8.24
CA SER A 118 -7.57 -1.41 -7.38
C SER A 118 -7.30 -1.20 -5.90
N ILE A 119 -6.04 -1.30 -5.47
CA ILE A 119 -5.61 -1.06 -4.09
C ILE A 119 -5.82 0.43 -3.72
N PHE A 120 -5.47 1.33 -4.64
CA PHE A 120 -5.68 2.76 -4.47
C PHE A 120 -7.16 3.11 -4.33
N PHE A 121 -8.01 2.59 -5.21
CA PHE A 121 -9.47 2.75 -5.12
C PHE A 121 -10.00 2.21 -3.80
N ASN A 122 -9.59 1.01 -3.40
CA ASN A 122 -10.01 0.41 -2.14
C ASN A 122 -9.61 1.24 -0.90
N SER A 123 -8.47 1.95 -0.96
CA SER A 123 -7.92 2.67 0.20
C SER A 123 -8.30 4.16 0.28
N THR A 124 -8.83 4.72 -0.81
CA THR A 124 -9.06 6.18 -0.94
C THR A 124 -10.46 6.53 -1.38
N SER A 125 -11.19 5.60 -2.01
CA SER A 125 -12.55 5.85 -2.51
C SER A 125 -13.48 6.32 -1.39
N ASP A 126 -13.42 5.69 -0.23
CA ASP A 126 -14.17 6.06 0.98
C ASP A 126 -14.04 7.56 1.30
N LYS A 127 -12.83 8.10 1.34
CA LYS A 127 -12.57 9.51 1.69
C LYS A 127 -13.16 10.47 0.66
N PHE A 128 -13.07 10.16 -0.63
CA PHE A 128 -13.68 10.98 -1.68
C PHE A 128 -15.21 11.02 -1.56
N PHE A 129 -15.80 9.86 -1.25
CA PHE A 129 -17.24 9.72 -1.05
C PHE A 129 -17.72 10.43 0.21
N VAL A 130 -17.00 10.31 1.34
CA VAL A 130 -17.30 11.06 2.57
C VAL A 130 -17.22 12.57 2.32
N MET A 131 -16.20 13.02 1.59
CA MET A 131 -16.00 14.44 1.27
C MET A 131 -17.11 15.03 0.40
N ALA A 132 -17.62 14.24 -0.56
CA ALA A 132 -18.68 14.70 -1.45
C ALA A 132 -20.05 14.81 -0.75
N TRP A 133 -20.35 13.92 0.23
CA TRP A 133 -21.69 13.79 0.81
C TRP A 133 -21.85 14.38 2.22
N PHE A 134 -20.83 14.29 3.09
CA PHE A 134 -20.96 14.66 4.51
C PHE A 134 -20.19 15.92 4.92
N GLY A 135 -19.50 16.56 3.97
CA GLY A 135 -18.75 17.80 4.22
C GLY A 135 -17.43 17.59 4.97
N LYS A 136 -16.69 18.69 5.16
CA LYS A 136 -15.28 18.65 5.60
C LYS A 136 -15.08 18.21 7.05
N ASP A 137 -16.03 18.51 7.94
CA ASP A 137 -15.87 18.25 9.38
C ASP A 137 -15.91 16.74 9.68
N GLN A 138 -16.85 16.01 9.06
CA GLN A 138 -16.92 14.56 9.19
C GLN A 138 -15.76 13.84 8.49
N VAL A 139 -15.26 14.37 7.37
CA VAL A 139 -14.02 13.86 6.74
C VAL A 139 -12.84 13.99 7.68
N GLY A 140 -12.74 15.08 8.42
CA GLY A 140 -11.66 15.30 9.40
C GLY A 140 -11.65 14.20 10.46
N LEU A 141 -12.80 13.95 11.09
CA LEU A 141 -12.98 12.89 12.10
C LEU A 141 -12.67 11.49 11.55
N TYR A 142 -13.23 11.16 10.37
CA TYR A 142 -12.99 9.89 9.70
C TYR A 142 -11.52 9.71 9.29
N SER A 143 -10.88 10.77 8.80
CA SER A 143 -9.48 10.73 8.37
C SER A 143 -8.52 10.49 9.53
N VAL A 144 -8.80 11.04 10.71
CA VAL A 144 -8.04 10.75 11.93
C VAL A 144 -8.16 9.28 12.28
N ALA A 145 -9.38 8.73 12.33
CA ALA A 145 -9.61 7.31 12.58
C ALA A 145 -8.91 6.40 11.55
N ALA A 146 -9.00 6.74 10.27
CA ALA A 146 -8.32 6.04 9.20
C ALA A 146 -6.77 6.10 9.31
N THR A 147 -6.23 7.19 9.85
CA THR A 147 -4.77 7.34 10.06
C THR A 147 -4.27 6.39 11.14
N PHE A 148 -5.00 6.25 12.25
CA PHE A 148 -4.68 5.25 13.26
C PHE A 148 -4.84 3.83 12.72
N ALA A 149 -5.90 3.55 11.96
CA ALA A 149 -6.08 2.24 11.31
C ALA A 149 -4.98 1.93 10.27
N ALA A 150 -4.37 2.93 9.65
CA ALA A 150 -3.27 2.77 8.70
C ALA A 150 -1.97 2.31 9.37
N VAL A 151 -1.79 2.49 10.68
CA VAL A 151 -0.62 1.96 11.41
C VAL A 151 -0.55 0.44 11.28
N GLN A 152 -1.69 -0.24 11.42
CA GLN A 152 -1.82 -1.68 11.17
C GLN A 152 -1.31 -2.04 9.76
N TYR A 153 -1.76 -1.28 8.76
CA TYR A 153 -1.37 -1.51 7.37
C TYR A 153 0.14 -1.34 7.15
N ILE A 154 0.77 -0.32 7.74
CA ILE A 154 2.21 -0.07 7.61
C ILE A 154 3.02 -1.26 8.16
N ILE A 155 2.70 -1.71 9.37
CA ILE A 155 3.39 -2.86 10.00
C ILE A 155 3.18 -4.12 9.17
N SER A 156 1.94 -4.34 8.72
CA SER A 156 1.58 -5.49 7.90
C SER A 156 2.33 -5.52 6.57
N SER A 157 2.44 -4.37 5.89
CA SER A 157 3.16 -4.24 4.63
C SER A 157 4.64 -4.57 4.80
N SER A 158 5.25 -4.18 5.93
CA SER A 158 6.64 -4.48 6.24
C SER A 158 6.89 -5.97 6.44
N LEU A 159 5.98 -6.66 7.12
CA LEU A 159 6.04 -8.12 7.32
C LEU A 159 5.84 -8.88 6.01
N ILE A 160 4.91 -8.46 5.15
CA ILE A 160 4.73 -9.04 3.81
C ILE A 160 5.99 -8.86 2.97
N GLN A 161 6.61 -7.68 2.99
CA GLN A 161 7.85 -7.42 2.27
C GLN A 161 8.98 -8.35 2.72
N TYR A 162 9.08 -8.64 4.02
CA TYR A 162 10.03 -9.64 4.53
C TYR A 162 9.70 -11.07 4.10
N LEU A 163 8.42 -11.47 4.18
CA LEU A 163 7.96 -12.82 3.85
C LEU A 163 7.96 -13.13 2.36
N GLN A 164 7.73 -12.15 1.50
CA GLN A 164 7.63 -12.31 0.06
C GLN A 164 8.80 -13.11 -0.55
N PRO A 165 10.09 -12.75 -0.33
CA PRO A 165 11.21 -13.54 -0.87
C PRO A 165 11.29 -14.96 -0.28
N VAL A 166 10.83 -15.17 0.96
CA VAL A 166 10.79 -16.50 1.60
C VAL A 166 9.71 -17.37 0.94
N LEU A 167 8.52 -16.82 0.74
CA LEU A 167 7.41 -17.47 0.07
C LEU A 167 7.78 -17.82 -1.37
N PHE A 168 8.37 -16.89 -2.13
CA PHE A 168 8.77 -17.13 -3.51
C PHE A 168 9.83 -18.22 -3.64
N LYS A 169 10.78 -18.30 -2.70
CA LYS A 169 11.73 -19.41 -2.66
C LYS A 169 11.02 -20.76 -2.42
N LYS A 170 10.09 -20.81 -1.46
CA LYS A 170 9.31 -22.02 -1.18
C LYS A 170 8.42 -22.45 -2.34
N TYR A 171 7.82 -21.51 -3.06
CA TYR A 171 7.06 -21.80 -4.28
C TYR A 171 7.96 -22.34 -5.41
N ALA A 172 9.17 -21.81 -5.57
CA ALA A 172 10.14 -22.34 -6.53
C ALA A 172 10.60 -23.76 -6.18
N GLU A 173 10.64 -24.12 -4.90
CA GLU A 173 10.96 -25.46 -4.40
C GLU A 173 9.77 -26.44 -4.48
N ASN A 174 8.63 -26.05 -5.06
CA ASN A 174 7.38 -26.83 -5.07
C ASN A 174 6.92 -27.28 -3.67
N ALA A 175 7.16 -26.45 -2.64
CA ALA A 175 6.75 -26.76 -1.28
C ALA A 175 5.22 -26.94 -1.22
N GLY A 176 4.78 -28.10 -0.74
CA GLY A 176 3.35 -28.42 -0.61
C GLY A 176 2.64 -27.55 0.43
N TRP A 177 1.30 -27.54 0.39
CA TRP A 177 0.47 -26.73 1.30
C TRP A 177 0.78 -26.96 2.79
N LYS A 178 1.19 -28.17 3.19
CA LYS A 178 1.54 -28.49 4.59
C LYS A 178 2.69 -27.62 5.13
N GLU A 179 3.73 -27.36 4.33
CA GLU A 179 4.85 -26.50 4.74
C GLU A 179 4.44 -25.02 4.79
N LEU A 180 3.67 -24.59 3.78
CA LEU A 180 3.20 -23.21 3.69
C LEU A 180 2.18 -22.86 4.77
N ARG A 181 1.33 -23.81 5.18
CA ARG A 181 0.28 -23.61 6.18
C ARG A 181 0.83 -23.06 7.49
N SER A 182 2.00 -23.54 7.94
CA SER A 182 2.65 -23.05 9.16
C SER A 182 3.04 -21.58 9.03
N ILE A 183 3.57 -21.17 7.88
CA ILE A 183 3.95 -19.78 7.59
C ILE A 183 2.71 -18.89 7.53
N TYR A 184 1.65 -19.33 6.83
CA TYR A 184 0.37 -18.61 6.75
C TYR A 184 -0.28 -18.45 8.12
N PHE A 185 -0.31 -19.50 8.94
CA PHE A 185 -0.88 -19.45 10.29
C PHE A 185 -0.10 -18.49 11.19
N LYS A 186 1.25 -18.58 11.20
CA LYS A 186 2.10 -17.65 11.96
C LYS A 186 1.90 -16.20 11.52
N PHE A 187 1.74 -15.96 10.22
CA PHE A 187 1.47 -14.62 9.70
C PHE A 187 0.11 -14.11 10.18
N ILE A 188 -0.97 -14.90 10.05
CA ILE A 188 -2.30 -14.49 10.52
C ILE A 188 -2.28 -14.21 12.03
N LEU A 189 -1.64 -15.07 12.82
CA LEU A 189 -1.48 -14.86 14.26
C LEU A 189 -0.73 -13.56 14.56
N ALA A 190 0.37 -13.30 13.85
CA ALA A 190 1.11 -12.04 13.98
C ALA A 190 0.24 -10.84 13.62
N MET A 191 -0.57 -10.90 12.55
CA MET A 191 -1.47 -9.81 12.16
C MET A 191 -2.54 -9.52 13.22
N VAL A 192 -3.10 -10.56 13.83
CA VAL A 192 -4.07 -10.44 14.93
C VAL A 192 -3.40 -9.83 16.17
N CYS A 193 -2.17 -10.24 16.51
CA CYS A 193 -1.42 -9.63 17.61
C CYS A 193 -1.13 -8.14 17.37
N VAL A 194 -0.70 -7.77 16.16
CA VAL A 194 -0.47 -6.36 15.81
C VAL A 194 -1.77 -5.58 15.86
N TRP A 195 -2.88 -6.14 15.38
CA TRP A 195 -4.19 -5.50 15.47
C TRP A 195 -4.60 -5.25 16.92
N ALA A 196 -4.45 -6.23 17.81
CA ALA A 196 -4.73 -6.06 19.24
C ALA A 196 -3.86 -4.96 19.87
N LEU A 197 -2.57 -4.90 19.54
CA LEU A 197 -1.66 -3.85 20.01
C LEU A 197 -2.06 -2.46 19.50
N VAL A 198 -2.44 -2.35 18.22
CA VAL A 198 -2.91 -1.09 17.62
C VAL A 198 -4.22 -0.65 18.26
N VAL A 199 -5.15 -1.56 18.52
CA VAL A 199 -6.41 -1.25 19.20
C VAL A 199 -6.18 -0.72 20.62
N ILE A 200 -5.34 -1.40 21.40
CA ILE A 200 -4.99 -0.97 22.76
C ILE A 200 -4.26 0.38 22.74
N GLY A 201 -3.25 0.52 21.87
CA GLY A 201 -2.47 1.75 21.75
C GLY A 201 -3.32 2.94 21.30
N SER A 202 -4.22 2.73 20.35
CA SER A 202 -5.16 3.76 19.91
C SER A 202 -6.18 4.09 20.98
N TYR A 203 -6.73 3.12 21.72
CA TYR A 203 -7.64 3.41 22.83
C TYR A 203 -6.99 4.33 23.88
N ILE A 204 -5.73 4.08 24.23
CA ILE A 204 -4.95 4.96 25.13
C ILE A 204 -4.75 6.34 24.48
N ALA A 205 -4.36 6.39 23.21
CA ALA A 205 -4.17 7.65 22.50
C ALA A 205 -5.45 8.51 22.45
N TYR A 206 -6.61 7.88 22.23
CA TYR A 206 -7.91 8.57 22.19
C TYR A 206 -8.32 9.16 23.54
N ASN A 207 -8.00 8.51 24.64
CA ASN A 207 -8.37 9.00 25.97
C ASN A 207 -7.37 10.02 26.56
N PHE A 208 -6.08 9.92 26.21
CA PHE A 208 -5.05 10.78 26.81
C PHE A 208 -4.55 11.92 25.90
N PHE A 209 -4.56 11.75 24.58
CA PHE A 209 -3.94 12.71 23.65
C PHE A 209 -4.95 13.47 22.78
N LEU A 210 -6.17 12.97 22.62
CA LEU A 210 -7.16 13.55 21.73
C LEU A 210 -8.17 14.42 22.50
N LYS A 211 -8.58 15.51 21.88
CA LYS A 211 -9.62 16.42 22.39
C LYS A 211 -10.96 15.68 22.46
N GLU A 212 -11.82 15.99 23.44
CA GLU A 212 -13.12 15.33 23.66
C GLU A 212 -14.00 15.23 22.42
N SER A 213 -13.91 16.19 21.49
CA SER A 213 -14.62 16.18 20.21
C SER A 213 -14.31 14.95 19.32
N TYR A 214 -13.14 14.32 19.48
CA TYR A 214 -12.71 13.14 18.72
C TYR A 214 -13.04 11.82 19.41
N VAL A 215 -13.37 11.83 20.69
CA VAL A 215 -13.71 10.63 21.46
C VAL A 215 -14.98 9.98 20.90
N ASN A 216 -15.95 10.81 20.49
CA ASN A 216 -17.15 10.36 19.79
C ASN A 216 -16.89 9.74 18.42
N SER A 217 -15.67 9.74 17.89
CA SER A 217 -15.30 9.13 16.60
C SER A 217 -14.52 7.82 16.74
N ILE A 218 -14.36 7.31 17.97
CA ILE A 218 -13.61 6.09 18.23
C ILE A 218 -14.24 4.85 17.58
N HIS A 219 -15.57 4.85 17.39
CA HIS A 219 -16.28 3.75 16.73
C HIS A 219 -15.87 3.58 15.26
N TYR A 220 -15.56 4.68 14.55
CA TYR A 220 -15.01 4.60 13.20
C TYR A 220 -13.66 3.91 13.19
N PHE A 221 -12.81 4.20 14.18
CA PHE A 221 -11.50 3.57 14.29
C PHE A 221 -11.62 2.05 14.48
N PHE A 222 -12.47 1.57 15.39
CA PHE A 222 -12.63 0.13 15.60
C PHE A 222 -13.07 -0.59 14.32
N LEU A 223 -14.04 -0.05 13.58
CA LEU A 223 -14.51 -0.63 12.32
C LEU A 223 -13.41 -0.65 11.24
N LEU A 224 -12.71 0.47 11.07
CA LEU A 224 -11.62 0.56 10.10
C LEU A 224 -10.41 -0.30 10.46
N SER A 225 -10.16 -0.52 11.76
CA SER A 225 -9.09 -1.42 12.22
C SER A 225 -9.36 -2.88 11.85
N ILE A 226 -10.62 -3.32 11.89
CA ILE A 226 -11.02 -4.66 11.47
C ILE A 226 -10.83 -4.79 9.95
N ALA A 227 -11.26 -3.78 9.19
CA ALA A 227 -11.03 -3.76 7.75
C ALA A 227 -9.53 -3.82 7.41
N SER A 228 -8.69 -3.08 8.15
CA SER A 228 -7.23 -3.05 7.93
C SER A 228 -6.52 -4.35 8.36
N LEU A 229 -7.13 -5.20 9.19
CA LEU A 229 -6.64 -6.55 9.50
C LEU A 229 -6.84 -7.53 8.33
N ILE A 230 -7.98 -7.45 7.63
CA ILE A 230 -8.34 -8.39 6.56
C ILE A 230 -7.45 -8.19 5.33
N TRP A 231 -7.13 -6.94 4.99
CA TRP A 231 -6.37 -6.62 3.78
C TRP A 231 -4.97 -7.29 3.70
N PRO A 232 -4.12 -7.25 4.74
CA PRO A 232 -2.85 -7.97 4.77
C PRO A 232 -2.98 -9.48 4.52
N ILE A 233 -4.06 -10.09 5.05
CA ILE A 233 -4.34 -11.51 4.85
C ILE A 233 -4.62 -11.76 3.37
N THR A 234 -5.49 -10.95 2.75
CA THR A 234 -5.74 -10.99 1.31
C THR A 234 -4.45 -10.84 0.50
N ASN A 235 -3.59 -9.89 0.86
CA ASN A 235 -2.32 -9.65 0.18
C ASN A 235 -1.35 -10.85 0.29
N MET A 236 -1.35 -11.56 1.43
CA MET A 236 -0.59 -12.81 1.56
C MET A 236 -1.09 -13.87 0.57
N PHE A 237 -2.41 -14.05 0.45
CA PHE A 237 -3.01 -14.99 -0.50
C PHE A 237 -2.89 -14.56 -1.97
N LEU A 238 -2.57 -13.29 -2.26
CA LEU A 238 -2.25 -12.82 -3.61
C LEU A 238 -0.83 -13.22 -4.05
N GLN A 239 0.11 -13.45 -3.12
CA GLN A 239 1.51 -13.79 -3.44
C GLN A 239 1.68 -15.01 -4.37
N PRO A 240 0.98 -16.15 -4.20
CA PRO A 240 1.12 -17.27 -5.15
C PRO A 240 0.64 -16.92 -6.56
N ILE A 241 -0.44 -16.14 -6.69
CA ILE A 241 -0.96 -15.68 -7.99
C ILE A 241 0.05 -14.78 -8.70
N ILE A 242 0.69 -13.89 -7.94
CA ILE A 242 1.75 -12.99 -8.42
C ILE A 242 2.99 -13.80 -8.83
N PHE A 243 3.43 -14.74 -7.99
CA PHE A 243 4.59 -15.60 -8.25
C PHE A 243 4.43 -16.39 -9.55
N LEU A 244 3.26 -16.99 -9.77
CA LEU A 244 2.94 -17.76 -10.97
C LEU A 244 2.65 -16.87 -12.21
N LYS A 245 2.82 -15.54 -12.09
CA LYS A 245 2.58 -14.55 -13.14
C LYS A 245 1.21 -14.70 -13.83
N ARG A 246 0.16 -15.08 -13.08
CA ARG A 246 -1.20 -15.33 -13.62
C ARG A 246 -1.94 -14.01 -13.92
N LYS A 247 -1.47 -13.28 -14.95
CA LYS A 247 -1.95 -11.93 -15.32
C LYS A 247 -3.47 -11.80 -15.48
N LYS A 248 -4.14 -12.79 -16.05
CA LYS A 248 -5.62 -12.78 -16.22
C LYS A 248 -6.33 -12.80 -14.88
N THR A 249 -5.90 -13.67 -13.96
CA THR A 249 -6.45 -13.76 -12.60
C THR A 249 -6.25 -12.46 -11.86
N ILE A 250 -5.05 -11.88 -11.92
CA ILE A 250 -4.74 -10.58 -11.30
C ILE A 250 -5.68 -9.50 -11.83
N ALA A 251 -5.88 -9.44 -13.15
CA ALA A 251 -6.78 -8.47 -13.76
C ALA A 251 -8.24 -8.65 -13.32
N TYR A 252 -8.75 -9.89 -13.28
CA TYR A 252 -10.12 -10.16 -12.81
C TYR A 252 -10.33 -9.77 -11.35
N ILE A 253 -9.38 -10.11 -10.46
CA ILE A 253 -9.46 -9.70 -9.05
C ILE A 253 -9.47 -8.18 -8.96
N SER A 254 -8.60 -7.50 -9.71
CA SER A 254 -8.48 -6.04 -9.66
C SER A 254 -9.75 -5.32 -10.11
N ILE A 255 -10.34 -5.75 -11.24
CA ILE A 255 -11.60 -5.19 -11.75
C ILE A 255 -12.74 -5.47 -10.77
N ALA A 256 -12.83 -6.68 -10.24
CA ALA A 256 -13.84 -7.03 -9.24
C ALA A 256 -13.73 -6.14 -8.00
N THR A 257 -12.52 -5.93 -7.48
CA THR A 257 -12.28 -5.01 -6.34
C THR A 257 -12.76 -3.61 -6.66
N ILE A 258 -12.38 -3.03 -7.81
CA ILE A 258 -12.80 -1.66 -8.17
C ILE A 258 -14.32 -1.53 -8.23
N LEU A 259 -14.99 -2.50 -8.87
CA LEU A 259 -16.46 -2.50 -8.99
C LEU A 259 -17.13 -2.65 -7.63
N ILE A 260 -16.70 -3.62 -6.83
CA ILE A 260 -17.25 -3.87 -5.48
C ILE A 260 -17.06 -2.65 -4.59
N SER A 261 -15.84 -2.09 -4.53
CA SER A 261 -15.55 -0.90 -3.72
C SER A 261 -16.40 0.29 -4.14
N SER A 262 -16.50 0.56 -5.45
CA SER A 262 -17.25 1.70 -5.96
C SER A 262 -18.76 1.54 -5.72
N SER A 263 -19.31 0.35 -5.94
CA SER A 263 -20.73 0.07 -5.72
C SER A 263 -21.12 0.16 -4.26
N ILE A 264 -20.35 -0.45 -3.36
CA ILE A 264 -20.64 -0.44 -1.92
C ILE A 264 -20.51 0.98 -1.37
N ASN A 265 -19.46 1.71 -1.72
CA ASN A 265 -19.28 3.09 -1.26
C ASN A 265 -20.37 4.03 -1.80
N PHE A 266 -20.80 3.85 -3.05
CA PHE A 266 -21.90 4.64 -3.61
C PHE A 266 -23.23 4.39 -2.89
N VAL A 267 -23.57 3.11 -2.63
CA VAL A 267 -24.81 2.76 -1.92
C VAL A 267 -24.77 3.24 -0.47
N ALA A 268 -23.64 3.06 0.22
CA ALA A 268 -23.44 3.51 1.59
C ALA A 268 -23.59 5.02 1.72
N CYS A 269 -23.02 5.81 0.80
CA CYS A 269 -23.18 7.27 0.80
C CYS A 269 -24.58 7.75 0.46
N LYS A 270 -25.24 7.12 -0.51
CA LYS A 270 -26.53 7.61 -1.01
C LYS A 270 -27.66 7.36 -0.03
N TYR A 271 -27.60 6.26 0.74
CA TYR A 271 -28.72 5.80 1.55
C TYR A 271 -28.45 5.79 3.06
N PHE A 272 -27.21 6.00 3.52
CA PHE A 272 -26.82 5.75 4.92
C PHE A 272 -25.76 6.72 5.45
N ASP A 273 -25.43 6.58 6.74
CA ASP A 273 -24.43 7.38 7.47
C ASP A 273 -22.97 6.90 7.29
N VAL A 274 -22.02 7.71 7.75
CA VAL A 274 -20.57 7.44 7.72
C VAL A 274 -20.17 6.13 8.42
N VAL A 275 -20.94 5.67 9.41
CA VAL A 275 -20.70 4.38 10.08
C VAL A 275 -20.82 3.23 9.09
N LEU A 276 -21.81 3.29 8.18
CA LEU A 276 -22.03 2.24 7.19
C LEU A 276 -20.95 2.22 6.11
N LEU A 277 -20.28 3.34 5.84
CA LEU A 277 -19.09 3.36 4.98
C LEU A 277 -17.93 2.56 5.60
N ALA A 278 -17.70 2.72 6.91
CA ALA A 278 -16.68 1.96 7.62
C ALA A 278 -16.99 0.45 7.64
N ILE A 279 -18.27 0.07 7.81
CA ILE A 279 -18.72 -1.32 7.68
C ILE A 279 -18.56 -1.81 6.24
N GLY A 280 -18.90 -0.97 5.25
CA GLY A 280 -18.72 -1.24 3.83
C GLY A 280 -17.28 -1.65 3.52
N GLN A 281 -16.31 -0.98 4.12
CA GLN A 281 -14.89 -1.31 3.96
C GLN A 281 -14.54 -2.72 4.46
N ILE A 282 -15.15 -3.18 5.55
CA ILE A 282 -15.01 -4.57 6.04
C ILE A 282 -15.58 -5.54 5.00
N VAL A 283 -16.81 -5.28 4.53
CA VAL A 283 -17.49 -6.13 3.54
C VAL A 283 -16.68 -6.23 2.25
N ILE A 284 -16.19 -5.10 1.73
CA ILE A 284 -15.33 -5.05 0.55
C ILE A 284 -14.11 -5.96 0.75
N ASN A 285 -13.37 -5.78 1.85
CA ASN A 285 -12.15 -6.56 2.10
C ASN A 285 -12.43 -8.06 2.27
N ILE A 286 -13.55 -8.45 2.88
CA ILE A 286 -13.99 -9.85 2.98
C ILE A 286 -14.33 -10.42 1.60
N LEU A 287 -15.06 -9.69 0.77
CA LEU A 287 -15.41 -10.14 -0.58
C LEU A 287 -14.16 -10.32 -1.45
N VAL A 288 -13.22 -9.39 -1.40
CA VAL A 288 -11.95 -9.48 -2.13
C VAL A 288 -11.12 -10.67 -1.64
N LEU A 289 -11.10 -10.93 -0.33
CA LEU A 289 -10.47 -12.13 0.24
C LEU A 289 -11.11 -13.41 -0.30
N ALA A 290 -12.44 -13.49 -0.28
CA ALA A 290 -13.20 -14.65 -0.76
C ALA A 290 -12.94 -14.92 -2.25
N ILE A 291 -12.93 -13.88 -3.08
CA ILE A 291 -12.59 -13.98 -4.51
C ILE A 291 -11.16 -14.50 -4.69
N THR A 292 -10.21 -13.97 -3.93
CA THR A 292 -8.81 -14.39 -3.99
C THR A 292 -8.66 -15.87 -3.62
N LEU A 293 -9.31 -16.32 -2.54
CA LEU A 293 -9.32 -17.72 -2.10
C LEU A 293 -9.97 -18.65 -3.13
N PHE A 294 -11.07 -18.21 -3.76
CA PHE A 294 -11.74 -18.97 -4.82
C PHE A 294 -10.80 -19.23 -6.01
N PHE A 295 -10.09 -18.21 -6.49
CA PHE A 295 -9.12 -18.37 -7.57
C PHE A 295 -7.95 -19.27 -7.18
N ASN A 296 -7.43 -19.11 -5.97
CA ASN A 296 -6.38 -19.95 -5.42
C ASN A 296 -6.77 -21.44 -5.36
N LYS A 297 -8.00 -21.74 -4.93
CA LYS A 297 -8.53 -23.12 -4.93
C LYS A 297 -8.72 -23.68 -6.33
N LYS A 298 -9.28 -22.88 -7.25
CA LYS A 298 -9.52 -23.28 -8.66
C LYS A 298 -8.22 -23.68 -9.36
N HIS A 299 -7.13 -23.01 -9.02
CA HIS A 299 -5.84 -23.17 -9.66
C HIS A 299 -4.98 -24.30 -9.08
N GLY A 300 -5.45 -24.96 -8.03
CA GLY A 300 -4.74 -26.08 -7.40
C GLY A 300 -3.55 -25.67 -6.53
N ASP A 301 -3.33 -24.36 -6.33
CA ASP A 301 -2.17 -23.82 -5.60
C ASP A 301 -2.17 -24.17 -4.09
N PHE A 302 -3.26 -24.78 -3.61
CA PHE A 302 -3.51 -25.19 -2.21
C PHE A 302 -3.96 -26.65 -2.07
N ARG A 303 -3.68 -27.51 -3.07
CA ARG A 303 -3.90 -28.97 -2.95
C ARG A 303 -2.76 -29.66 -2.22
#